data_AF-S6A830-F1
#
_entry.id   AF-S6A830-F1
#
_cell.length_a   1.000
_cell.length_b   1.000
_cell.length_c   1.000
_cell.angle_alpha   90.00
_cell.angle_beta   90.00
_cell.angle_gamma   90.00
#
_symmetry.space_group_name_H-M   'P 1'
#
loop_
_entity.id
_entity.type
_entity.pdbx_description
1 polymer ?
#
loop_
_entity_poly.entity_id
_entity_poly.type
_entity_poly.pdbx_seq_one_letter_code
_entity_poly.pdbx_strand_id
1 'polypeptide(L)'
;MFVLFNLIFEVVLSGIDFVLGTGTILGRLYALALFVPSLAVTVRRLHDIGKEWYWIFIGLIPIVGPIWMIILMAKKGMEGENEFGPDPKAEE
;
A
#
# COMPACT_ATOMS: atom_id res chain seq x y z
N MET A 1 2.09 -8.96 1.39
CA MET A 1 0.77 -9.58 1.64
C MET A 1 -0.40 -8.62 1.42
N PHE A 2 -0.44 -7.45 2.06
CA PHE A 2 -1.54 -6.48 1.88
C PHE A 2 -1.85 -6.14 0.42
N VAL A 3 -0.85 -5.75 -0.38
CA VAL A 3 -1.02 -5.44 -1.82
C VAL A 3 -1.56 -6.63 -2.62
N LEU A 4 -1.08 -7.84 -2.33
CA LEU A 4 -1.53 -9.06 -3.01
C LEU A 4 -3.01 -9.35 -2.74
N PHE A 5 -3.45 -9.22 -1.48
CA PHE A 5 -4.86 -9.40 -1.14
C PHE A 5 -5.73 -8.35 -1.83
N ASN A 6 -5.34 -7.07 -1.79
CA ASN A 6 -6.08 -6.00 -2.47
C ASN A 6 -6.21 -6.28 -3.98
N LEU A 7 -5.13 -6.75 -4.63
CA LEU A 7 -5.16 -7.13 -6.04
C LEU A 7 -6.17 -8.25 -6.32
N ILE A 8 -6.20 -9.29 -5.48
CA ILE A 8 -7.14 -10.39 -5.62
C ILE A 8 -8.59 -9.90 -5.47
N PHE A 9 -8.86 -9.08 -4.44
CA PHE A 9 -10.21 -8.53 -4.22
C PHE A 9 -10.67 -7.64 -5.38
N GLU A 10 -9.81 -6.78 -5.92
CA GLU A 10 -10.13 -5.94 -7.10
C GLU A 10 -10.51 -6.79 -8.32
N VAL A 11 -9.77 -7.86 -8.61
CA VAL A 11 -10.08 -8.78 -9.72
C VAL A 11 -11.44 -9.48 -9.50
N VAL A 12 -11.70 -9.96 -8.28
CA VAL A 12 -12.96 -10.61 -7.94
C VAL A 12 -14.14 -9.65 -8.03
N LEU A 13 -14.00 -8.44 -7.46
CA LEU A 13 -15.04 -7.42 -7.47
C LEU A 13 -15.33 -6.94 -8.90
N SER A 14 -14.31 -6.77 -9.74
CA SER A 14 -14.51 -6.44 -11.16
C SER A 14 -15.30 -7.53 -11.90
N GLY A 15 -15.06 -8.81 -11.59
CA GLY A 15 -15.83 -9.91 -12.18
C GLY A 15 -17.29 -9.90 -11.72
N ILE A 16 -17.54 -9.64 -10.44
CA ILE A 16 -18.90 -9.52 -9.88
C ILE A 16 -19.63 -8.32 -10.49
N ASP A 17 -18.99 -7.16 -10.55
CA ASP A 17 -19.55 -5.93 -11.13
C ASP A 17 -19.91 -6.13 -12.62
N PHE A 18 -19.09 -6.87 -13.36
CA PHE A 18 -19.36 -7.24 -14.76
C PHE A 18 -20.59 -8.14 -14.90
N VAL A 19 -20.73 -9.17 -14.06
CA VAL A 19 -21.87 -10.10 -14.10
C VAL A 19 -23.17 -9.44 -13.68
N LEU A 20 -23.13 -8.58 -12.66
CA LEU A 20 -24.33 -7.92 -12.11
C LEU A 20 -24.75 -6.67 -12.90
N GLY A 21 -23.90 -6.17 -13.82
CA GLY A 21 -24.16 -4.94 -14.57
C GLY A 21 -24.16 -3.69 -13.68
N THR A 22 -23.59 -3.77 -12.47
CA THR A 22 -23.47 -2.68 -11.50
C THR A 22 -22.34 -1.69 -11.86
N GLY A 23 -21.58 -1.99 -12.92
CA GLY A 23 -20.55 -1.12 -13.46
C GLY A 23 -19.26 -1.21 -12.65
N THR A 24 -19.04 -0.28 -11.71
CA THR A 24 -17.86 -0.28 -10.82
C THR A 24 -18.23 0.13 -9.40
N ILE A 25 -19.49 -0.04 -9.00
CA ILE A 25 -20.00 0.47 -7.72
C ILE A 25 -19.35 -0.30 -6.56
N LEU A 26 -19.21 -1.62 -6.68
CA LEU A 26 -18.62 -2.43 -5.61
C LEU A 26 -17.12 -2.12 -5.46
N GLY A 27 -16.40 -2.00 -6.57
CA GLY A 27 -15.00 -1.56 -6.56
C GLY A 27 -14.81 -0.18 -5.90
N ARG A 28 -15.69 0.79 -6.16
CA ARG A 28 -15.61 2.13 -5.53
C ARG A 28 -15.85 2.11 -4.03
N LEU A 29 -16.82 1.33 -3.56
CA LEU A 29 -17.08 1.17 -2.13
C LEU A 29 -15.92 0.48 -1.41
N TYR A 30 -15.35 -0.54 -2.06
CA TYR A 30 -14.16 -1.24 -1.57
C TYR A 30 -12.95 -0.31 -1.46
N ALA A 31 -12.67 0.47 -2.51
CA ALA A 31 -11.60 1.46 -2.52
C ALA A 31 -11.76 2.50 -1.39
N LEU A 32 -12.99 2.96 -1.12
CA LEU A 32 -13.26 3.89 -0.02
C LEU A 32 -13.01 3.25 1.35
N ALA A 33 -13.47 2.01 1.55
CA ALA A 33 -13.25 1.28 2.80
C ALA A 33 -11.76 1.03 3.09
N LEU A 34 -10.97 0.83 2.04
CA LEU A 34 -9.54 0.55 2.15
C LEU A 34 -8.64 1.78 2.03
N PHE A 35 -9.23 2.95 1.82
CA PHE A 35 -8.46 4.19 1.74
C PHE A 35 -7.63 4.43 3.00
N VAL A 36 -8.23 4.36 4.19
CA VAL A 36 -7.51 4.59 5.45
C VAL A 36 -6.51 3.46 5.76
N PRO A 37 -6.88 2.16 5.67
CA PRO A 37 -5.92 1.07 5.87
C PRO A 37 -4.73 1.09 4.89
N SER A 38 -4.95 1.42 3.63
CA SER A 38 -3.87 1.47 2.63
C SER A 38 -2.87 2.58 2.91
N LEU A 39 -3.35 3.75 3.36
CA LEU A 39 -2.48 4.83 3.85
C LEU A 39 -1.66 4.38 5.06
N ALA A 40 -2.31 3.77 6.06
CA ALA A 40 -1.63 3.33 7.29
C ALA A 40 -0.52 2.30 7.01
N VAL A 41 -0.77 1.31 6.14
CA VAL A 41 0.24 0.32 5.75
C VAL A 41 1.39 0.97 4.98
N THR A 42 1.10 1.92 4.09
CA THR A 42 2.12 2.61 3.29
C THR A 42 3.03 3.46 4.19
N VAL A 43 2.46 4.20 5.15
CA VAL A 43 3.23 4.98 6.12
C VAL A 43 4.12 4.07 6.98
N ARG A 44 3.60 2.95 7.49
CA ARG A 44 4.42 1.98 8.22
C ARG A 44 5.59 1.47 7.37
N ARG A 45 5.34 1.13 6.09
CA ARG A 45 6.41 0.66 5.19
C ARG A 45 7.45 1.74 4.89
N LEU A 46 7.06 3.01 4.82
CA LEU A 46 7.99 4.13 4.71
C LEU A 46 8.84 4.24 5.98
N HIS A 47 8.22 4.15 7.15
CA HIS A 47 8.96 4.18 8.42
C HIS A 47 9.94 3.00 8.55
N ASP A 48 9.55 1.80 8.12
CA ASP A 48 10.43 0.61 8.13
C ASP A 48 11.73 0.81 7.32
N ILE A 49 11.71 1.69 6.30
CA ILE A 49 12.89 2.03 5.48
C ILE A 49 13.52 3.37 5.88
N GLY A 50 13.14 3.92 7.04
CA GLY A 50 13.51 5.24 7.58
C GLY A 50 13.19 6.40 6.66
N LYS A 51 11.99 6.38 6.10
CA LYS A 51 11.40 7.49 5.38
C LYS A 51 10.19 7.99 6.14
N GLU A 52 10.17 9.28 6.37
CA GLU A 52 9.02 9.99 6.94
C GLU A 52 7.74 9.87 6.10
N TRP A 53 6.59 10.07 6.75
CA TRP A 53 5.27 9.89 6.13
C TRP A 53 5.03 10.78 4.88
N TYR A 54 5.61 11.97 4.80
CA TYR A 54 5.39 12.92 3.71
C TYR A 54 5.91 12.42 2.35
N TRP A 55 6.78 11.41 2.34
CA TRP A 55 7.21 10.76 1.11
C TRP A 55 6.05 10.13 0.33
N ILE A 56 4.92 9.85 0.99
CA ILE A 56 3.70 9.33 0.34
C ILE A 56 3.20 10.23 -0.81
N PHE A 57 3.41 11.54 -0.72
CA PHE A 57 2.96 12.51 -1.72
C PHE A 57 3.65 12.34 -3.08
N ILE A 58 4.82 11.70 -3.14
CA ILE A 58 5.46 11.37 -4.41
C ILE A 58 4.58 10.42 -5.23
N GLY A 59 3.77 9.57 -4.57
CA GLY A 59 2.79 8.71 -5.22
C GLY A 59 1.73 9.45 -6.03
N LEU A 60 1.52 10.75 -5.78
CA LEU A 60 0.60 11.60 -6.55
C LEU A 60 1.18 12.06 -7.90
N ILE A 61 2.50 11.92 -8.10
CA ILE A 61 3.14 12.25 -9.37
C ILE A 61 2.79 11.15 -10.38
N PRO A 62 2.15 11.48 -11.51
CA PRO A 62 1.76 10.48 -12.49
C PRO A 62 2.99 9.74 -13.04
N ILE A 63 2.85 8.43 -13.24
CA ILE A 63 3.87 7.50 -13.75
C ILE A 63 5.05 7.30 -12.79
N VAL A 64 5.78 8.36 -12.44
CA VAL A 64 6.97 8.29 -11.58
C VAL A 64 6.62 7.90 -10.15
N GLY A 65 5.54 8.45 -9.60
CA GLY A 65 5.10 8.19 -8.23
C GLY A 65 4.81 6.71 -7.95
N PRO A 66 3.93 6.07 -8.73
CA PRO A 66 3.65 4.64 -8.58
C PRO A 66 4.90 3.76 -8.72
N ILE A 67 5.75 4.02 -9.70
CA ILE A 67 7.00 3.26 -9.91
C ILE A 67 7.90 3.38 -8.68
N TRP A 68 8.10 4.60 -8.18
CA TRP A 68 8.91 4.86 -7.01
C TRP A 68 8.35 4.16 -5.75
N MET A 69 7.04 4.22 -5.54
CA MET A 69 6.37 3.52 -4.43
C MET A 69 6.54 2.01 -4.50
N ILE A 70 6.41 1.41 -5.69
CA ILE A 70 6.62 -0.03 -5.87
C ILE A 70 8.04 -0.42 -5.48
N ILE A 71 9.05 0.35 -5.91
CA ILE A 71 10.46 0.11 -5.55
C ILE A 71 10.66 0.16 -4.04
N LEU A 72 10.11 1.18 -3.37
CA LEU A 72 10.22 1.31 -1.91
C LEU A 72 9.49 0.19 -1.16
N MET A 73 8.31 -0.20 -1.64
CA MET A 73 7.55 -1.30 -1.03
C MET A 73 8.29 -2.65 -1.15
N ALA A 74 9.09 -2.83 -2.20
CA ALA A 74 9.93 -4.01 -2.41
C ALA A 74 11.27 -3.96 -1.67
N LYS A 75 11.69 -2.78 -1.16
CA LYS A 75 12.97 -2.63 -0.45
C LYS A 75 12.92 -3.31 0.92
N LYS A 76 14.02 -3.97 1.30
CA LYS A 76 14.22 -4.46 2.67
C LYS A 76 14.17 -3.26 3.64
N GLY A 77 13.56 -3.47 4.81
CA GLY A 77 13.61 -2.51 5.92
C GLY A 77 15.06 -2.23 6.33
N MET A 78 15.30 -1.10 7.00
CA MET A 78 16.61 -0.83 7.59
C MET A 78 16.92 -1.83 8.70
N GLU A 79 18.17 -2.29 8.75
CA GLU A 79 18.69 -3.14 9.82
C GLU A 79 19.20 -2.24 10.95
N GLY A 80 18.84 -2.55 12.19
CA GLY A 80 19.20 -1.76 13.38
C GLY A 80 18.18 -0.69 13.74
N GLU A 81 18.53 0.20 14.68
CA GLU A 81 17.64 1.29 15.10
C GLU A 81 17.48 2.36 13.99
N ASN A 82 16.24 2.78 13.77
CA ASN A 82 15.92 3.97 12.98
C ASN A 82 15.18 5.01 13.85
N GLU A 83 14.88 6.18 13.27
CA GLU A 83 14.18 7.26 13.99
C GLU A 83 12.75 6.89 14.47
N PHE A 84 12.21 5.77 13.98
CA PHE A 84 10.89 5.24 14.31
C PHE A 84 10.94 4.04 15.27
N GLY A 85 12.13 3.61 15.71
CA GLY A 85 12.33 2.55 16.70
C GLY A 85 13.33 1.46 16.28
N PRO A 86 13.55 0.47 17.16
CA PRO A 86 14.42 -0.68 16.88
C PRO A 86 13.83 -1.62 15.84
N ASP A 87 14.69 -2.28 15.06
CA ASP A 87 14.28 -3.31 14.10
C ASP A 87 13.62 -4.49 14.84
N PRO A 88 12.33 -4.76 14.60
CA PRO A 88 11.61 -5.86 15.27
C PRO A 88 12.14 -7.25 14.91
N LYS A 89 13.03 -7.37 13.91
CA LYS A 89 13.69 -8.62 13.52
C LYS A 89 15.08 -8.79 14.13
N ALA A 90 15.57 -7.81 14.89
CA ALA A 90 16.87 -7.90 15.55
C ALA A 90 16.87 -8.81 16.78
N GLU A 91 15.69 -9.17 17.30
CA GLU A 91 15.52 -10.06 18.47
C GLU A 91 15.24 -11.54 18.10
N GLU A 92 15.19 -11.91 16.81
CA GLU A 92 15.14 -13.30 16.33
C GLU A 92 16.53 -13.82 15.94
#